data_AF-A0A150IJC3-F1
#
_entry.id   AF-A0A150IJC3-F1
#
_cell.length_a   1.000
_cell.length_b   1.000
_cell.length_c   1.000
_cell.angle_alpha   90.00
_cell.angle_beta   90.00
_cell.angle_gamma   90.00
#
_symmetry.space_group_name_H-M   'P 1'
#
loop_
_entity.id
_entity.type
_entity.pdbx_description
1 polymer ?
#
loop_
_entity_poly.entity_id
_entity_poly.type
_entity_poly.pdbx_seq_one_letter_code
_entity_poly.pdbx_strand_id
1 'polypeptide(L)'
;MANTNSVNSPQEQLTVNVTTDSDRPTNFREQIERTRKSFEDERGGYIVLLVLLLPLFLSGGMLIDLLISEKERRTGEMLLALPMKREKIFYSKFISILAIILFQLIFWVIALYFFGRISNPLVIVPLTLTALLLLSITGLIGVYSKNYKDSALIVTVTFILLFFLLFGTSTLYVAGLKEVAVISPLSLVIVIENGTYSLKEAALSILPSLSFSLALIYLSTALYRKDEFYFGPRPSLTELIYEFAGKMKIKDKRYGPYLISLVFGFIAIFISIIFEIFFGIITLYFTESIFAILLLWASIEELSKSIGVFSATKYFPLKWHEGLLAGMASGLGFALLENIIFTVFAINFFPDYAIRVLLMRTFLSGGVHIVSTGIIGMGITNRRYLIPAFIVGITVHLCYNTIVLQGAL
;
A
#
# COMPACT_ATOMS: atom_id res chain seq x y z
N MET A 1 -29.32 21.43 73.54
CA MET A 1 -28.70 22.70 73.06
C MET A 1 -27.34 22.36 72.47
N ALA A 2 -27.09 22.89 71.28
CA ALA A 2 -26.18 22.37 70.28
C ALA A 2 -24.70 22.71 70.48
N ASN A 3 -23.90 21.91 69.78
CA ASN A 3 -22.45 21.80 69.81
C ASN A 3 -21.75 22.80 68.86
N THR A 4 -20.59 23.25 69.33
CA THR A 4 -19.37 23.76 68.69
C THR A 4 -19.20 23.85 67.15
N ASN A 5 -18.77 25.05 66.74
CA ASN A 5 -17.78 25.48 65.74
C ASN A 5 -17.12 24.45 64.77
N SER A 6 -17.07 24.77 63.47
CA SER A 6 -15.81 24.95 62.72
C SER A 6 -16.06 25.43 61.26
N VAL A 7 -14.97 25.83 60.61
CA VAL A 7 -14.81 26.76 59.49
C VAL A 7 -14.42 26.02 58.19
N ASN A 8 -14.73 26.63 57.03
CA ASN A 8 -14.13 26.49 55.68
C ASN A 8 -14.72 25.58 54.57
N SER A 9 -15.00 26.28 53.45
CA SER A 9 -14.84 25.98 52.01
C SER A 9 -15.79 25.03 51.26
N PRO A 10 -16.18 25.37 50.00
CA PRO A 10 -17.22 24.69 49.25
C PRO A 10 -16.65 23.53 48.40
N GLN A 11 -17.17 22.33 48.62
CA GLN A 11 -17.07 21.25 47.63
C GLN A 11 -18.11 21.53 46.53
N GLU A 12 -17.65 21.76 45.30
CA GLU A 12 -18.45 21.67 44.09
C GLU A 12 -19.01 20.24 43.98
N GLN A 13 -20.28 20.09 44.36
CA GLN A 13 -21.08 18.93 43.96
C GLN A 13 -21.38 19.04 42.47
N LEU A 14 -20.66 18.24 41.67
CA LEU A 14 -21.02 17.85 40.32
C LEU A 14 -22.48 17.36 40.31
N THR A 15 -23.37 18.24 39.87
CA THR A 15 -24.76 17.90 39.62
C THR A 15 -24.78 17.04 38.36
N VAL A 16 -24.91 15.74 38.55
CA VAL A 16 -25.20 14.78 37.47
C VAL A 16 -26.59 15.14 36.94
N ASN A 17 -26.63 15.95 35.88
CA ASN A 17 -27.85 16.16 35.11
C ASN A 17 -28.17 14.85 34.39
N VAL A 18 -29.12 14.12 34.98
CA VAL A 18 -29.81 12.99 34.38
C VAL A 18 -30.35 13.45 33.02
N THR A 19 -29.84 12.85 31.95
CA THR A 19 -30.34 13.01 30.58
C THR A 19 -31.83 12.70 30.54
N THR A 20 -32.66 13.75 30.52
CA THR A 20 -34.05 13.66 30.14
C THR A 20 -34.13 13.26 28.67
N ASP A 21 -34.81 12.15 28.43
CA ASP A 21 -35.07 11.50 27.14
C ASP A 21 -36.03 12.32 26.25
N SER A 22 -35.69 13.59 25.97
CA SER A 22 -36.52 14.53 25.20
C SER A 22 -35.83 15.23 24.03
N ASP A 23 -34.67 14.73 23.58
CA ASP A 23 -33.91 15.35 22.47
C ASP A 23 -34.08 14.56 21.16
N ARG A 24 -35.29 14.07 20.90
CA ARG A 24 -35.67 13.56 19.57
C ARG A 24 -36.05 14.75 18.68
N PRO A 25 -35.32 15.02 17.58
CA PRO A 25 -35.63 16.15 16.73
C PRO A 25 -36.98 15.93 16.03
N THR A 26 -38.01 16.62 16.49
CA THR A 26 -39.39 16.51 16.00
C THR A 26 -39.61 17.25 14.68
N ASN A 27 -38.64 18.03 14.20
CA ASN A 27 -38.79 18.87 13.02
C ASN A 27 -37.73 18.55 11.95
N PHE A 28 -38.18 18.12 10.76
CA PHE A 28 -37.32 17.76 9.63
C PHE A 28 -36.40 18.93 9.22
N ARG A 29 -36.87 20.18 9.37
CA ARG A 29 -36.07 21.38 9.13
C ARG A 29 -34.91 21.53 10.11
N GLU A 30 -35.08 21.15 11.35
CA GLU A 30 -34.03 21.22 12.37
C GLU A 30 -32.97 20.14 12.18
N GLN A 31 -33.37 18.97 11.68
CA GLN A 31 -32.42 17.95 11.21
C GLN A 31 -31.64 18.46 10.00
N ILE A 32 -32.30 19.04 8.99
CA ILE A 32 -31.62 19.66 7.84
C ILE A 32 -30.67 20.76 8.30
N GLU A 33 -31.06 21.59 9.27
CA GLU A 33 -30.24 22.69 9.79
C GLU A 33 -29.02 22.20 10.59
N ARG A 34 -29.17 21.17 11.42
CA ARG A 34 -28.05 20.52 12.14
C ARG A 34 -27.11 19.81 11.17
N THR A 35 -27.66 19.10 10.19
CA THR A 35 -26.88 18.48 9.12
C THR A 35 -26.14 19.56 8.33
N ARG A 36 -26.81 20.64 7.92
CA ARG A 36 -26.23 21.81 7.22
C ARG A 36 -25.08 22.45 8.00
N LYS A 37 -25.25 22.66 9.32
CA LYS A 37 -24.20 23.19 10.21
C LYS A 37 -23.03 22.22 10.39
N SER A 38 -23.29 20.91 10.49
CA SER A 38 -22.23 19.88 10.50
C SER A 38 -21.40 19.88 9.22
N PHE A 39 -22.01 20.24 8.09
CA PHE A 39 -21.33 20.41 6.81
C PHE A 39 -20.59 21.76 6.66
N GLU A 40 -20.82 22.76 7.51
CA GLU A 40 -20.22 24.11 7.42
C GLU A 40 -18.93 24.27 8.27
N ASP A 41 -18.62 23.34 9.16
CA ASP A 41 -17.42 23.33 10.02
C ASP A 41 -16.15 22.95 9.24
N GLU A 42 -14.93 23.16 9.77
CA GLU A 42 -13.66 22.70 9.14
C GLU A 42 -13.67 21.17 8.84
N ARG A 43 -14.53 20.43 9.57
CA ARG A 43 -14.85 19.01 9.38
C ARG A 43 -15.62 18.71 8.10
N GLY A 44 -16.28 19.70 7.50
CA GLY A 44 -17.10 19.58 6.29
C GLY A 44 -16.30 19.20 5.04
N GLY A 45 -15.04 19.66 4.91
CA GLY A 45 -14.16 19.30 3.80
C GLY A 45 -13.88 17.80 3.72
N TYR A 46 -13.80 17.12 4.86
CA TYR A 46 -13.63 15.67 4.93
C TYR A 46 -14.88 14.89 4.56
N ILE A 47 -16.05 15.41 4.91
CA ILE A 47 -17.31 14.78 4.53
C ILE A 47 -17.50 14.89 3.01
N VAL A 48 -17.11 16.02 2.40
CA VAL A 48 -17.08 16.19 0.94
C VAL A 48 -16.14 15.16 0.29
N LEU A 49 -14.94 14.96 0.85
CA LEU A 49 -14.00 13.95 0.38
C LEU A 49 -14.57 12.52 0.46
N LEU A 50 -15.25 12.19 1.58
CA LEU A 50 -15.88 10.89 1.77
C LEU A 50 -17.01 10.65 0.77
N VAL A 51 -17.84 11.66 0.53
CA VAL A 51 -18.94 11.62 -0.45
C VAL A 51 -18.38 11.40 -1.87
N LEU A 52 -17.29 12.07 -2.23
CA LEU A 52 -16.63 11.93 -3.53
C LEU A 52 -15.99 10.55 -3.73
N LEU A 53 -15.58 9.89 -2.65
CA LEU A 53 -14.89 8.60 -2.70
C LEU A 53 -15.87 7.41 -2.80
N LEU A 54 -17.12 7.58 -2.35
CA LEU A 54 -18.12 6.51 -2.35
C LEU A 54 -18.45 5.98 -3.77
N PRO A 55 -18.72 6.82 -4.80
CA PRO A 55 -18.92 6.36 -6.18
C PRO A 55 -17.70 5.61 -6.75
N LEU A 56 -16.49 6.01 -6.33
CA LEU A 56 -15.25 5.38 -6.78
C LEU A 56 -15.14 3.94 -6.28
N PHE A 57 -15.43 3.71 -4.99
CA PHE A 57 -15.43 2.36 -4.44
C PHE A 57 -16.54 1.47 -5.00
N LEU A 58 -17.74 2.02 -5.23
CA LEU A 58 -18.84 1.26 -5.82
C LEU A 58 -18.53 0.79 -7.24
N SER A 59 -17.85 1.63 -8.03
CA SER A 59 -17.50 1.31 -9.42
C SER A 59 -16.46 0.20 -9.56
N GLY A 60 -15.66 -0.05 -8.51
CA GLY A 60 -14.77 -1.22 -8.46
C GLY A 60 -15.55 -2.54 -8.53
N GLY A 61 -16.69 -2.63 -7.84
CA GLY A 61 -17.56 -3.81 -7.87
C GLY A 61 -18.01 -4.17 -9.29
N MET A 62 -18.32 -3.15 -10.11
CA MET A 62 -18.76 -3.34 -11.50
C MET A 62 -17.68 -4.00 -12.38
N LEU A 63 -16.40 -3.67 -12.17
CA LEU A 63 -15.32 -4.32 -12.93
C LEU A 63 -15.17 -5.80 -12.55
N ILE A 64 -15.33 -6.13 -11.25
CA ILE A 64 -15.33 -7.52 -10.79
C ILE A 64 -16.48 -8.28 -11.42
N ASP A 65 -17.69 -7.71 -11.42
CA ASP A 65 -18.84 -8.31 -12.07
C ASP A 65 -18.53 -8.61 -13.54
N LEU A 66 -17.98 -7.65 -14.29
CA LEU A 66 -17.67 -7.85 -15.71
C LEU A 66 -16.57 -8.86 -16.00
N LEU A 67 -15.60 -9.05 -15.09
CA LEU A 67 -14.48 -9.96 -15.29
C LEU A 67 -14.75 -11.37 -14.76
N ILE A 68 -15.50 -11.50 -13.67
CA ILE A 68 -15.70 -12.78 -12.99
C ILE A 68 -17.02 -13.42 -13.38
N SER A 69 -18.10 -12.65 -13.61
CA SER A 69 -19.36 -13.23 -14.04
C SER A 69 -19.21 -14.00 -15.36
N GLU A 70 -18.32 -13.56 -16.26
CA GLU A 70 -18.03 -14.27 -17.50
C GLU A 70 -17.28 -15.58 -17.30
N LYS A 71 -16.37 -15.61 -16.32
CA LYS A 71 -15.61 -16.82 -15.94
C LYS A 71 -16.53 -17.83 -15.26
N GLU A 72 -17.37 -17.36 -14.34
CA GLU A 72 -18.28 -18.21 -13.57
C GLU A 72 -19.41 -18.76 -14.43
N ARG A 73 -19.96 -17.94 -15.33
CA ARG A 73 -21.04 -18.35 -16.25
C ARG A 73 -20.54 -19.02 -17.54
N ARG A 74 -19.22 -19.17 -17.71
CA ARG A 74 -18.56 -19.69 -18.93
C ARG A 74 -18.96 -18.98 -20.23
N THR A 75 -19.39 -17.73 -20.14
CA THR A 75 -19.86 -16.98 -21.33
C THR A 75 -18.70 -16.39 -22.13
N GLY A 76 -17.54 -16.13 -21.52
CA GLY A 76 -16.41 -15.60 -22.28
C GLY A 76 -15.63 -16.64 -23.09
N GLU A 77 -15.98 -17.93 -23.05
CA GLU A 77 -15.51 -18.92 -24.04
C GLU A 77 -15.96 -18.51 -25.45
N MET A 78 -17.19 -17.99 -25.55
CA MET A 78 -17.76 -17.45 -26.79
C MET A 78 -17.00 -16.20 -27.26
N LEU A 79 -16.52 -15.37 -26.33
CA LEU A 79 -15.70 -14.19 -26.66
C LEU A 79 -14.31 -14.57 -27.18
N LEU A 80 -13.78 -15.72 -26.76
CA LEU A 80 -12.49 -16.24 -27.21
C LEU A 80 -12.54 -16.98 -28.56
N ALA A 81 -13.74 -17.36 -29.00
CA ALA A 81 -13.96 -17.87 -30.36
C ALA A 81 -13.93 -16.76 -31.43
N LEU A 82 -14.06 -15.50 -31.02
CA LEU A 82 -13.93 -14.36 -31.92
C LEU A 82 -12.46 -14.12 -32.29
N PRO A 83 -12.16 -13.62 -33.51
CA PRO A 83 -10.80 -13.28 -33.95
C PRO A 83 -10.30 -11.98 -33.29
N MET A 84 -10.42 -11.87 -31.97
CA MET A 84 -9.99 -10.73 -31.17
C MET A 84 -8.89 -11.12 -30.20
N LYS A 85 -7.89 -10.25 -30.10
CA LYS A 85 -6.83 -10.36 -29.09
C LYS A 85 -7.43 -10.20 -27.69
N ARG A 86 -7.05 -11.07 -26.75
CA ARG A 86 -7.60 -11.12 -25.39
C ARG A 86 -7.36 -9.83 -24.61
N GLU A 87 -6.22 -9.21 -24.85
CA GLU A 87 -5.85 -7.92 -24.25
C GLU A 87 -6.88 -6.84 -24.59
N LYS A 88 -7.43 -6.86 -25.82
CA LYS A 88 -8.46 -5.89 -26.23
C LYS A 88 -9.76 -6.07 -25.44
N ILE A 89 -10.12 -7.31 -25.09
CA ILE A 89 -11.32 -7.61 -24.27
C ILE A 89 -11.16 -7.01 -22.87
N PHE A 90 -9.97 -7.16 -22.27
CA PHE A 90 -9.67 -6.54 -20.98
C PHE A 90 -9.71 -5.01 -21.08
N TYR A 91 -9.01 -4.41 -22.06
CA TYR A 91 -8.99 -2.96 -22.21
C TYR A 91 -10.37 -2.37 -22.48
N SER A 92 -11.22 -3.02 -23.30
CA SER A 92 -12.57 -2.51 -23.54
C SER A 92 -13.40 -2.49 -22.26
N LYS A 93 -13.29 -3.53 -21.41
CA LYS A 93 -14.00 -3.57 -20.12
C LYS A 93 -13.48 -2.48 -19.17
N PHE A 94 -12.15 -2.38 -19.07
CA PHE A 94 -11.49 -1.40 -18.21
C PHE A 94 -11.84 0.03 -18.61
N ILE A 95 -11.74 0.37 -19.90
CA ILE A 95 -12.05 1.71 -20.44
C ILE A 95 -13.54 2.03 -20.30
N SER A 96 -14.44 1.07 -20.51
CA SER A 96 -15.88 1.29 -20.31
C SER A 96 -16.21 1.66 -18.86
N ILE A 97 -15.65 0.95 -17.88
CA ILE A 97 -15.85 1.29 -16.46
C ILE A 97 -15.17 2.63 -16.12
N LEU A 98 -13.96 2.88 -16.63
CA LEU A 98 -13.28 4.15 -16.44
C LEU A 98 -14.12 5.33 -16.96
N ALA A 99 -14.75 5.18 -18.13
CA ALA A 99 -15.63 6.21 -18.69
C ALA A 99 -16.86 6.48 -17.81
N ILE A 100 -17.48 5.43 -17.25
CA ILE A 100 -18.59 5.56 -16.29
C ILE A 100 -18.13 6.32 -15.05
N ILE A 101 -16.96 5.98 -14.50
CA ILE A 101 -16.40 6.64 -13.32
C ILE A 101 -16.12 8.11 -13.61
N LEU A 102 -15.49 8.42 -14.75
CA LEU A 102 -15.21 9.80 -15.15
C LEU A 102 -16.49 10.61 -15.26
N PHE A 103 -17.55 10.05 -15.86
CA PHE A 103 -18.85 10.70 -15.93
C PHE A 103 -19.44 10.98 -14.54
N GLN A 104 -19.39 10.00 -13.62
CA GLN A 104 -19.83 10.18 -12.25
C GLN A 104 -19.02 11.25 -11.51
N LEU A 105 -17.70 11.26 -11.66
CA LEU A 105 -16.82 12.27 -11.05
C LEU A 105 -17.13 13.68 -11.57
N ILE A 106 -17.30 13.84 -12.89
CA ILE A 106 -17.69 15.12 -13.49
C ILE A 106 -19.02 15.58 -12.90
N PHE A 107 -20.02 14.69 -12.85
CA PHE A 107 -21.34 15.01 -12.29
C PHE A 107 -21.25 15.48 -10.83
N TRP A 108 -20.53 14.75 -9.97
CA TRP A 108 -20.40 15.09 -8.56
C TRP A 108 -19.58 16.37 -8.31
N VAL A 109 -18.46 16.55 -9.02
CA VAL A 109 -17.63 17.77 -8.89
C VAL A 109 -18.42 19.00 -9.33
N ILE A 110 -19.16 18.92 -10.44
CA ILE A 110 -20.02 20.02 -10.89
C ILE A 110 -21.12 20.31 -9.87
N ALA A 111 -21.80 19.29 -9.35
CA ALA A 111 -22.85 19.48 -8.35
C ALA A 111 -22.29 20.19 -7.10
N LEU A 112 -21.17 19.71 -6.56
CA LEU A 112 -20.54 20.28 -5.37
C LEU A 112 -19.96 21.68 -5.61
N TYR A 113 -19.51 21.97 -6.82
CA TYR A 113 -19.11 23.32 -7.23
C TYR A 113 -20.31 24.28 -7.17
N PHE A 114 -21.47 23.90 -7.73
CA PHE A 114 -22.69 24.71 -7.65
C PHE A 114 -23.22 24.89 -6.22
N PHE A 115 -23.00 23.92 -5.34
CA PHE A 115 -23.32 24.04 -3.91
C PHE A 115 -22.28 24.84 -3.11
N GLY A 116 -21.24 25.39 -3.75
CA GLY A 116 -20.19 26.17 -3.08
C GLY A 116 -19.33 25.34 -2.11
N ARG A 117 -19.28 24.01 -2.30
CA ARG A 117 -18.52 23.07 -1.45
C ARG A 117 -17.15 22.74 -2.00
N ILE A 118 -16.96 22.95 -3.30
CA ILE A 118 -15.69 22.86 -3.99
C ILE A 118 -15.42 24.24 -4.58
N SER A 119 -14.29 24.83 -4.24
CA SER A 119 -13.86 26.12 -4.76
C SER A 119 -13.22 25.95 -6.14
N ASN A 120 -12.54 24.83 -6.39
CA ASN A 120 -11.76 24.62 -7.59
C ASN A 120 -12.13 23.32 -8.34
N PRO A 121 -12.61 23.39 -9.59
CA PRO A 121 -12.95 22.18 -10.36
C PRO A 121 -11.73 21.30 -10.70
N LEU A 122 -10.49 21.78 -10.52
CA LEU A 122 -9.26 21.00 -10.74
C LEU A 122 -9.14 19.78 -9.81
N VAL A 123 -9.93 19.71 -8.74
CA VAL A 123 -10.05 18.55 -7.85
C VAL A 123 -10.36 17.24 -8.62
N ILE A 124 -10.94 17.33 -9.82
CA ILE A 124 -11.20 16.16 -10.66
C ILE A 124 -9.94 15.36 -11.04
N VAL A 125 -8.77 16.01 -11.15
CA VAL A 125 -7.51 15.36 -11.55
C VAL A 125 -7.04 14.34 -10.52
N PRO A 126 -6.82 14.69 -9.24
CA PRO A 126 -6.47 13.70 -8.22
C PRO A 126 -7.54 12.63 -7.99
N LEU A 127 -8.82 12.98 -8.14
CA LEU A 127 -9.92 11.99 -8.02
C LEU A 127 -9.88 10.97 -9.17
N THR A 128 -9.63 11.41 -10.40
CA THR A 128 -9.46 10.54 -11.56
C THR A 128 -8.28 9.60 -11.38
N LEU A 129 -7.17 10.11 -10.82
CA LEU A 129 -6.01 9.29 -10.54
C LEU A 129 -6.28 8.24 -9.46
N THR A 130 -7.00 8.64 -8.41
CA THR A 130 -7.46 7.72 -7.35
C THR A 130 -8.39 6.65 -7.94
N ALA A 131 -9.30 7.03 -8.84
CA ALA A 131 -10.16 6.11 -9.56
C ALA A 131 -9.36 5.11 -10.41
N LEU A 132 -8.36 5.58 -11.15
CA LEU A 132 -7.51 4.74 -11.98
C LEU A 132 -6.72 3.74 -11.12
N LEU A 133 -6.20 4.19 -9.98
CA LEU A 133 -5.52 3.34 -9.00
C LEU A 133 -6.45 2.24 -8.48
N LEU A 134 -7.63 2.60 -7.98
CA LEU A 134 -8.63 1.64 -7.49
C LEU A 134 -9.00 0.63 -8.58
N LEU A 135 -9.32 1.11 -9.78
CA LEU A 135 -9.71 0.27 -10.91
C LEU A 135 -8.59 -0.67 -11.35
N SER A 136 -7.32 -0.22 -11.32
CA SER A 136 -6.17 -1.04 -11.67
C SER A 136 -5.94 -2.20 -10.68
N ILE A 137 -6.11 -1.93 -9.37
CA ILE A 137 -6.02 -2.94 -8.31
C ILE A 137 -7.16 -3.95 -8.45
N THR A 138 -8.38 -3.45 -8.62
CA THR A 138 -9.56 -4.30 -8.83
C THR A 138 -9.45 -5.12 -10.11
N GLY A 139 -8.90 -4.57 -11.19
CA GLY A 139 -8.61 -5.27 -12.42
C GLY A 139 -7.68 -6.45 -12.18
N LEU A 140 -6.58 -6.25 -11.45
CA LEU A 140 -5.65 -7.32 -11.11
C LEU A 140 -6.32 -8.42 -10.30
N ILE A 141 -7.09 -8.04 -9.26
CA ILE A 141 -7.83 -8.99 -8.41
C ILE A 141 -8.86 -9.76 -9.24
N GLY A 142 -9.60 -9.10 -10.13
CA GLY A 142 -10.60 -9.73 -10.99
C GLY A 142 -10.00 -10.69 -12.02
N VAL A 143 -8.82 -10.35 -12.55
CA VAL A 143 -8.06 -11.28 -13.41
C VAL A 143 -7.60 -12.50 -12.59
N TYR A 144 -7.13 -12.28 -11.37
CA TYR A 144 -6.59 -13.33 -10.50
C TYR A 144 -7.64 -14.17 -9.75
N SER A 145 -8.90 -13.71 -9.60
CA SER A 145 -9.93 -14.36 -8.75
C SER A 145 -10.92 -15.23 -9.53
N LYS A 146 -11.25 -16.41 -8.95
CA LYS A 146 -12.01 -17.49 -9.64
C LYS A 146 -13.50 -17.31 -9.48
N ASN A 147 -13.88 -17.11 -8.24
CA ASN A 147 -15.26 -17.02 -7.81
C ASN A 147 -15.59 -15.57 -7.48
N TYR A 148 -16.85 -15.22 -7.67
CA TYR A 148 -17.33 -13.90 -7.30
C TYR A 148 -17.12 -13.62 -5.80
N LYS A 149 -17.44 -14.58 -4.93
CA LYS A 149 -17.33 -14.45 -3.47
C LYS A 149 -15.91 -14.15 -3.00
N ASP A 150 -14.93 -14.92 -3.47
CA ASP A 150 -13.53 -14.76 -3.08
C ASP A 150 -12.98 -13.40 -3.54
N SER A 151 -13.31 -13.00 -4.78
CA SER A 151 -12.90 -11.71 -5.30
C SER A 151 -13.53 -10.55 -4.56
N ALA A 152 -14.83 -10.63 -4.25
CA ALA A 152 -15.53 -9.60 -3.53
C ALA A 152 -14.94 -9.40 -2.13
N LEU A 153 -14.58 -10.49 -1.45
CA LEU A 153 -13.88 -10.44 -0.16
C LEU A 153 -12.51 -9.77 -0.31
N ILE A 154 -11.68 -10.21 -1.26
CA ILE A 154 -10.33 -9.65 -1.47
C ILE A 154 -10.42 -8.15 -1.82
N VAL A 155 -11.33 -7.77 -2.71
CA VAL A 155 -11.57 -6.35 -3.05
C VAL A 155 -12.01 -5.56 -1.85
N THR A 156 -12.95 -6.07 -1.03
CA THR A 156 -13.43 -5.37 0.17
C THR A 156 -12.30 -5.13 1.16
N VAL A 157 -11.51 -6.16 1.49
CA VAL A 157 -10.36 -6.04 2.40
C VAL A 157 -9.33 -5.05 1.83
N THR A 158 -9.04 -5.15 0.53
CA THR A 158 -8.12 -4.23 -0.15
C THR A 158 -8.63 -2.79 -0.12
N PHE A 159 -9.92 -2.56 -0.33
CA PHE A 159 -10.54 -1.24 -0.29
C PHE A 159 -10.55 -0.65 1.11
N ILE A 160 -10.73 -1.46 2.16
CA ILE A 160 -10.59 -1.01 3.54
C ILE A 160 -9.15 -0.53 3.79
N LEU A 161 -8.14 -1.32 3.40
CA LEU A 161 -6.73 -0.94 3.55
C LEU A 161 -6.38 0.32 2.75
N LEU A 162 -6.84 0.40 1.50
CA LEU A 162 -6.64 1.58 0.65
C LEU A 162 -7.37 2.81 1.18
N PHE A 163 -8.56 2.64 1.76
CA PHE A 163 -9.28 3.72 2.42
C PHE A 163 -8.44 4.28 3.57
N PHE A 164 -7.94 3.42 4.46
CA PHE A 164 -7.06 3.87 5.55
C PHE A 164 -5.78 4.54 5.04
N LEU A 165 -5.17 4.01 3.97
CA LEU A 165 -3.98 4.60 3.39
C LEU A 165 -4.25 5.97 2.76
N LEU A 166 -5.27 6.09 1.90
CA LEU A 166 -5.58 7.31 1.15
C LEU A 166 -6.21 8.38 2.05
N PHE A 167 -7.12 7.99 2.93
CA PHE A 167 -7.77 8.90 3.87
C PHE A 167 -6.84 9.26 5.03
N GLY A 168 -6.11 8.28 5.59
CA GLY A 168 -5.17 8.52 6.69
C GLY A 168 -4.01 9.44 6.29
N THR A 169 -3.47 9.31 5.08
CA THR A 169 -2.49 10.30 4.57
C THR A 169 -3.09 11.70 4.43
N SER A 170 -4.37 11.79 4.06
CA SER A 170 -5.07 13.06 3.96
C SER A 170 -5.35 13.70 5.34
N THR A 171 -5.56 12.91 6.40
CA THR A 171 -5.65 13.46 7.76
C THR A 171 -4.30 13.92 8.30
N LEU A 172 -3.20 13.26 7.92
CA LEU A 172 -1.83 13.73 8.26
C LEU A 172 -1.52 15.11 7.67
N TYR A 173 -2.07 15.43 6.48
CA TYR A 173 -1.92 16.76 5.87
C TYR A 173 -2.44 17.87 6.79
N VAL A 174 -3.63 17.65 7.36
CA VAL A 174 -4.29 18.62 8.25
C VAL A 174 -3.67 18.64 9.63
N ALA A 175 -3.09 17.53 10.08
CA ALA A 175 -2.26 17.49 11.28
C ALA A 175 -0.91 18.24 11.13
N GLY A 176 -0.64 18.85 9.97
CA GLY A 176 0.55 19.66 9.71
C GLY A 176 1.73 18.88 9.12
N LEU A 177 1.60 17.57 8.93
CA LEU A 177 2.63 16.71 8.33
C LEU A 177 2.51 16.69 6.79
N LYS A 178 2.61 17.89 6.18
CA LYS A 178 2.36 18.11 4.75
C LYS A 178 3.23 17.24 3.85
N GLU A 179 4.51 17.07 4.19
CA GLU A 179 5.47 16.36 3.34
C GLU A 179 5.21 14.85 3.20
N VAL A 180 4.67 14.21 4.24
CA VAL A 180 4.31 12.78 4.21
C VAL A 180 2.97 12.57 3.50
N ALA A 181 2.05 13.53 3.65
CA ALA A 181 0.72 13.45 3.06
C ALA A 181 0.72 13.60 1.53
N VAL A 182 1.68 14.33 0.96
CA VAL A 182 1.77 14.57 -0.50
C VAL A 182 1.93 13.28 -1.33
N ILE A 183 2.30 12.15 -0.72
CA ILE A 183 2.41 10.85 -1.40
C ILE A 183 1.06 10.37 -1.96
N SER A 184 -0.06 10.74 -1.33
CA SER A 184 -1.39 10.28 -1.73
C SER A 184 -2.03 11.23 -2.74
N PRO A 185 -2.61 10.71 -3.85
CA PRO A 185 -3.39 11.53 -4.79
C PRO A 185 -4.58 12.22 -4.09
N LEU A 186 -5.12 11.61 -3.04
CA LEU A 186 -6.28 12.17 -2.33
C LEU A 186 -5.92 13.41 -1.50
N SER A 187 -4.70 13.48 -0.97
CA SER A 187 -4.23 14.65 -0.21
C SER A 187 -4.07 15.89 -1.09
N LEU A 188 -3.82 15.70 -2.39
CA LEU A 188 -3.78 16.78 -3.37
C LEU A 188 -5.15 17.48 -3.54
N VAL A 189 -6.27 16.80 -3.26
CA VAL A 189 -7.60 17.42 -3.24
C VAL A 189 -7.64 18.57 -2.22
N ILE A 190 -7.13 18.33 -1.02
CA ILE A 190 -7.10 19.32 0.07
C ILE A 190 -6.14 20.47 -0.29
N VAL A 191 -4.98 20.15 -0.88
CA VAL A 191 -4.00 21.15 -1.34
C VAL A 191 -4.60 22.10 -2.40
N ILE A 192 -5.35 21.55 -3.36
CA ILE A 192 -6.01 22.32 -4.43
C ILE A 192 -7.11 23.22 -3.84
N GLU A 193 -7.92 22.69 -2.92
CA GLU A 193 -8.99 23.46 -2.28
C GLU A 193 -8.45 24.58 -1.38
N ASN A 194 -7.32 24.36 -0.71
CA ASN A 194 -6.65 25.39 0.09
C ASN A 194 -5.89 26.42 -0.77
N GLY A 195 -5.80 26.23 -2.08
CA GLY A 195 -5.12 27.15 -3.00
C GLY A 195 -3.60 27.15 -2.91
N THR A 196 -2.99 26.23 -2.15
CA THR A 196 -1.53 26.17 -1.92
C THR A 196 -0.79 25.22 -2.88
N TYR A 197 -1.34 24.97 -4.06
CA TYR A 197 -0.81 23.94 -4.96
C TYR A 197 0.54 24.34 -5.59
N SER A 198 1.56 23.51 -5.37
CA SER A 198 2.86 23.60 -6.05
C SER A 198 2.99 22.52 -7.11
N LEU A 199 3.64 22.82 -8.24
CA LEU A 199 3.94 21.83 -9.28
C LEU A 199 4.78 20.66 -8.75
N LYS A 200 5.69 20.93 -7.80
CA LYS A 200 6.52 19.90 -7.16
C LYS A 200 5.65 18.92 -6.37
N GLU A 201 4.72 19.43 -5.56
CA GLU A 201 3.82 18.62 -4.74
C GLU A 201 2.83 17.82 -5.59
N ALA A 202 2.29 18.45 -6.64
CA ALA A 202 1.43 17.76 -7.60
C ALA A 202 2.17 16.61 -8.30
N ALA A 203 3.43 16.81 -8.73
CA ALA A 203 4.22 15.77 -9.37
C ALA A 203 4.54 14.61 -8.41
N LEU A 204 4.88 14.91 -7.14
CA LEU A 204 5.18 13.91 -6.11
C LEU A 204 3.95 13.07 -5.74
N SER A 205 2.75 13.63 -5.85
CA SER A 205 1.49 12.92 -5.62
C SER A 205 1.04 12.11 -6.85
N ILE A 206 1.15 12.70 -8.04
CA ILE A 206 0.61 12.13 -9.27
C ILE A 206 1.50 11.01 -9.81
N LEU A 207 2.81 11.22 -9.90
CA LEU A 207 3.70 10.30 -10.60
C LEU A 207 3.77 8.90 -9.96
N PRO A 208 3.88 8.75 -8.63
CA PRO A 208 3.90 7.42 -8.01
C PRO A 208 2.59 6.66 -8.23
N SER A 209 1.45 7.30 -7.99
CA SER A 209 0.13 6.69 -8.15
C SER A 209 -0.15 6.32 -9.62
N LEU A 210 0.21 7.19 -10.56
CA LEU A 210 0.07 6.91 -11.99
C LEU A 210 0.97 5.76 -12.43
N SER A 211 2.25 5.79 -12.04
CA SER A 211 3.22 4.75 -12.41
C SER A 211 2.80 3.40 -11.87
N PHE A 212 2.34 3.34 -10.62
CA PHE A 212 1.84 2.12 -10.00
C PHE A 212 0.56 1.62 -10.71
N SER A 213 -0.37 2.52 -11.02
CA SER A 213 -1.60 2.16 -11.74
C SER A 213 -1.30 1.58 -13.13
N LEU A 214 -0.38 2.19 -13.88
CA LEU A 214 0.06 1.70 -15.19
C LEU A 214 0.73 0.33 -15.09
N ALA A 215 1.58 0.12 -14.08
CA ALA A 215 2.21 -1.17 -13.82
C ALA A 215 1.17 -2.26 -13.53
N LEU A 216 0.14 -1.96 -12.72
CA LEU A 216 -0.95 -2.89 -12.41
C LEU A 216 -1.82 -3.20 -13.62
N ILE A 217 -2.13 -2.21 -14.46
CA ILE A 217 -2.85 -2.42 -15.72
C ILE A 217 -2.05 -3.33 -16.66
N TYR A 218 -0.76 -3.07 -16.80
CA TYR A 218 0.14 -3.90 -17.61
C TYR A 218 0.18 -5.33 -17.08
N LEU A 219 0.36 -5.51 -15.77
CA LEU A 219 0.38 -6.83 -15.13
C LEU A 219 -0.96 -7.55 -15.32
N SER A 220 -2.08 -6.87 -15.08
CA SER A 220 -3.43 -7.44 -15.29
C SER A 220 -3.61 -7.92 -16.72
N THR A 221 -3.19 -7.12 -17.70
CA THR A 221 -3.26 -7.47 -19.12
C THR A 221 -2.37 -8.66 -19.46
N ALA A 222 -1.14 -8.69 -18.93
CA ALA A 222 -0.19 -9.77 -19.13
C ALA A 222 -0.69 -11.10 -18.54
N LEU A 223 -1.35 -11.06 -17.38
CA LEU A 223 -1.99 -12.23 -16.77
C LEU A 223 -3.25 -12.66 -17.54
N TYR A 224 -4.08 -11.70 -17.97
CA TYR A 224 -5.31 -11.98 -18.71
C TYR A 224 -5.05 -12.64 -20.07
N ARG A 225 -3.87 -12.42 -20.67
CA ARG A 225 -3.46 -13.09 -21.91
C ARG A 225 -3.33 -14.62 -21.76
N LYS A 226 -2.95 -15.11 -20.57
CA LYS A 226 -2.62 -16.52 -20.33
C LYS A 226 -3.89 -17.36 -20.17
N ASP A 227 -3.92 -18.51 -20.84
CA ASP A 227 -5.04 -19.47 -20.75
C ASP A 227 -5.34 -19.93 -19.33
N GLU A 228 -4.31 -20.10 -18.50
CA GLU A 228 -4.42 -20.62 -17.13
C GLU A 228 -5.28 -19.74 -16.21
N PHE A 229 -5.36 -18.45 -16.49
CA PHE A 229 -6.18 -17.51 -15.72
C PHE A 229 -7.66 -17.54 -16.11
N TYR A 230 -7.94 -18.04 -17.31
CA TYR A 230 -9.29 -18.16 -17.86
C TYR A 230 -9.85 -19.59 -17.70
N PHE A 231 -9.07 -20.62 -18.04
CA PHE A 231 -9.49 -22.03 -18.13
C PHE A 231 -8.75 -23.00 -17.21
N GLY A 232 -7.52 -22.67 -16.78
CA GLY A 232 -6.62 -23.64 -16.14
C GLY A 232 -6.66 -23.67 -14.60
N PRO A 233 -5.95 -24.64 -14.00
CA PRO A 233 -5.56 -24.54 -12.59
C PRO A 233 -4.62 -23.35 -12.45
N ARG A 234 -5.11 -22.27 -11.85
CA ARG A 234 -4.35 -21.02 -11.75
C ARG A 234 -3.02 -21.22 -11.05
N PRO A 235 -1.95 -20.61 -11.59
CA PRO A 235 -0.66 -20.66 -10.94
C PRO A 235 -0.76 -19.95 -9.59
N SER A 236 -0.14 -20.56 -8.59
CA SER A 236 0.10 -19.94 -7.29
C SER A 236 0.98 -18.69 -7.44
N LEU A 237 0.92 -17.78 -6.46
CA LEU A 237 1.79 -16.59 -6.45
C LEU A 237 3.28 -16.97 -6.53
N THR A 238 3.67 -18.09 -5.92
CA THR A 238 5.04 -18.61 -5.97
C THR A 238 5.41 -19.11 -7.37
N GLU A 239 4.50 -19.77 -8.09
CA GLU A 239 4.72 -20.16 -9.48
C GLU A 239 4.84 -18.95 -10.41
N LEU A 240 4.06 -17.89 -10.18
CA LEU A 240 4.19 -16.64 -10.94
C LEU A 240 5.54 -15.95 -10.69
N ILE A 241 5.98 -15.90 -9.43
CA ILE A 241 7.31 -15.42 -9.05
C ILE A 241 8.39 -16.23 -9.78
N TYR A 242 8.30 -17.55 -9.75
CA TYR A 242 9.25 -18.40 -10.45
C TYR A 242 9.20 -18.20 -11.97
N GLU A 243 8.03 -18.17 -12.59
CA GLU A 243 7.92 -17.91 -14.04
C GLU A 243 8.56 -16.58 -14.43
N PHE A 244 8.37 -15.52 -13.63
CA PHE A 244 9.03 -14.24 -13.83
C PHE A 244 10.55 -14.36 -13.71
N ALA A 245 11.06 -15.05 -12.69
CA ALA A 245 12.48 -15.37 -12.56
C ALA A 245 13.03 -16.16 -13.76
N GLY A 246 12.24 -17.10 -14.28
CA GLY A 246 12.56 -17.90 -15.46
C GLY A 246 12.73 -17.06 -16.73
N LYS A 247 11.97 -15.96 -16.88
CA LYS A 247 12.13 -15.02 -18.01
C LYS A 247 13.41 -14.20 -17.93
N MET A 248 13.95 -14.00 -16.73
CA MET A 248 15.23 -13.32 -16.51
C MET A 248 16.43 -14.26 -16.59
N LYS A 249 16.21 -15.53 -16.93
CA LYS A 249 17.28 -16.53 -17.03
C LYS A 249 18.23 -16.18 -18.17
N ILE A 250 19.43 -15.72 -17.81
CA ILE A 250 20.55 -15.59 -18.74
C ILE A 250 21.14 -17.00 -18.98
N LYS A 251 21.57 -17.27 -20.23
CA LYS A 251 22.20 -18.56 -20.60
C LYS A 251 23.47 -18.84 -19.80
N ASP A 252 24.17 -17.80 -19.39
CA ASP A 252 25.36 -17.91 -18.54
C ASP A 252 24.99 -18.28 -17.10
N LYS A 253 25.36 -19.50 -16.72
CA LYS A 253 25.15 -20.05 -15.38
C LYS A 253 25.96 -19.32 -14.30
N ARG A 254 27.03 -18.59 -14.67
CA ARG A 254 27.87 -17.88 -13.72
C ARG A 254 27.17 -16.67 -13.11
N TYR A 255 26.49 -15.87 -13.91
CA TYR A 255 25.88 -14.60 -13.45
C TYR A 255 24.36 -14.67 -13.30
N GLY A 256 23.71 -15.61 -13.99
CA GLY A 256 22.25 -15.81 -13.96
C GLY A 256 21.62 -15.82 -12.56
N PRO A 257 22.09 -16.64 -11.59
CA PRO A 257 21.47 -16.70 -10.27
C PRO A 257 21.60 -15.39 -9.49
N TYR A 258 22.75 -14.71 -9.58
CA TYR A 258 23.00 -13.47 -8.86
C TYR A 258 22.17 -12.31 -9.40
N LEU A 259 21.98 -12.24 -10.72
CA LEU A 259 21.11 -11.24 -11.32
C LEU A 259 19.65 -11.43 -10.89
N ILE A 260 19.15 -12.67 -10.91
CA ILE A 260 17.79 -12.97 -10.43
C ILE A 260 17.66 -12.55 -8.97
N SER A 261 18.60 -12.96 -8.11
CA SER A 261 18.55 -12.60 -6.70
C SER A 261 18.62 -11.09 -6.47
N LEU A 262 19.46 -10.35 -7.19
CA LEU A 262 19.55 -8.89 -7.11
C LEU A 262 18.25 -8.20 -7.49
N VAL A 263 17.64 -8.57 -8.62
CA VAL A 263 16.38 -7.97 -9.08
C VAL A 263 15.24 -8.28 -8.11
N PHE A 264 15.16 -9.50 -7.59
CA PHE A 264 14.15 -9.84 -6.59
C PHE A 264 14.42 -9.19 -5.24
N GLY A 265 15.67 -8.94 -4.87
CA GLY A 265 16.04 -8.13 -3.70
C GLY A 265 15.50 -6.70 -3.81
N PHE A 266 15.59 -6.10 -5.00
CA PHE A 266 14.99 -4.79 -5.29
C PHE A 266 13.45 -4.82 -5.16
N ILE A 267 12.80 -5.86 -5.70
CA ILE A 267 11.34 -6.03 -5.59
C ILE A 267 10.90 -6.29 -4.15
N ALA A 268 11.74 -6.97 -3.36
CA ALA A 268 11.42 -7.38 -1.99
C ALA A 268 11.13 -6.20 -1.07
N ILE A 269 11.65 -5.00 -1.33
CA ILE A 269 11.34 -3.80 -0.54
C ILE A 269 9.86 -3.46 -0.58
N PHE A 270 9.24 -3.50 -1.75
CA PHE A 270 7.82 -3.18 -1.87
C PHE A 270 6.96 -4.18 -1.11
N ILE A 271 7.35 -5.45 -1.12
CA ILE A 271 6.69 -6.51 -0.34
C ILE A 271 6.89 -6.27 1.15
N SER A 272 8.12 -5.92 1.55
CA SER A 272 8.49 -5.66 2.94
C SER A 272 7.70 -4.49 3.52
N ILE A 273 7.68 -3.34 2.84
CA ILE A 273 6.95 -2.14 3.28
C ILE A 273 5.46 -2.45 3.50
N ILE A 274 4.83 -3.18 2.58
CA ILE A 274 3.40 -3.54 2.71
C ILE A 274 3.18 -4.37 3.98
N PHE A 275 4.01 -5.39 4.22
CA PHE A 275 3.88 -6.24 5.38
C PHE A 275 4.29 -5.55 6.69
N GLU A 276 5.32 -4.71 6.69
CA GLU A 276 5.76 -3.93 7.83
C GLU A 276 4.70 -2.94 8.28
N ILE A 277 4.02 -2.26 7.35
CA ILE A 277 2.90 -1.37 7.67
C ILE A 277 1.75 -2.20 8.23
N PHE A 278 1.33 -3.25 7.52
CA PHE A 278 0.18 -4.06 7.90
C PHE A 278 0.36 -4.71 9.27
N PHE A 279 1.46 -5.46 9.46
CA PHE A 279 1.74 -6.12 10.72
C PHE A 279 2.24 -5.16 11.79
N GLY A 280 2.93 -4.07 11.42
CA GLY A 280 3.36 -3.04 12.37
C GLY A 280 2.19 -2.34 13.04
N ILE A 281 1.13 -1.99 12.31
CA ILE A 281 -0.11 -1.44 12.89
C ILE A 281 -0.76 -2.43 13.86
N ILE A 282 -0.84 -3.71 13.46
CA ILE A 282 -1.39 -4.77 14.31
C ILE A 282 -0.53 -4.90 15.59
N THR A 283 0.79 -4.96 15.46
CA THR A 283 1.69 -5.09 16.60
C THR A 283 1.59 -3.90 17.52
N LEU A 284 1.56 -2.66 17.01
CA LEU A 284 1.35 -1.46 17.83
C LEU A 284 0.04 -1.49 18.62
N TYR A 285 -1.01 -2.12 18.09
CA TYR A 285 -2.28 -2.29 18.80
C TYR A 285 -2.19 -3.30 19.95
N PHE A 286 -1.41 -4.36 19.78
CA PHE A 286 -1.32 -5.46 20.76
C PHE A 286 -0.14 -5.35 21.73
N THR A 287 0.90 -4.57 21.41
CA THR A 287 2.08 -4.41 22.24
C THR A 287 2.72 -3.03 22.08
N GLU A 288 3.17 -2.48 23.20
CA GLU A 288 3.98 -1.25 23.25
C GLU A 288 5.49 -1.57 23.18
N SER A 289 5.87 -2.84 23.03
CA SER A 289 7.27 -3.25 23.01
C SER A 289 7.94 -2.92 21.68
N ILE A 290 8.82 -1.91 21.68
CA ILE A 290 9.64 -1.53 20.53
C ILE A 290 10.48 -2.73 20.05
N PHE A 291 10.98 -3.57 20.97
CA PHE A 291 11.74 -4.76 20.60
C PHE A 291 10.91 -5.77 19.78
N ALA A 292 9.63 -5.94 20.13
CA ALA A 292 8.74 -6.83 19.38
C ALA A 292 8.48 -6.30 17.95
N ILE A 293 8.34 -4.98 17.80
CA ILE A 293 8.20 -4.32 16.50
C ILE A 293 9.48 -4.51 15.66
N LEU A 294 10.65 -4.26 16.25
CA LEU A 294 11.93 -4.42 15.55
C LEU A 294 12.18 -5.88 15.13
N LEU A 295 11.84 -6.85 15.97
CA LEU A 295 11.95 -8.27 15.64
C LEU A 295 11.02 -8.63 14.48
N LEU A 296 9.79 -8.12 14.49
CA LEU A 296 8.83 -8.33 13.41
C LEU A 296 9.35 -7.76 12.09
N TRP A 297 9.78 -6.49 12.09
CA TRP A 297 10.31 -5.83 10.88
C TRP A 297 11.54 -6.56 10.33
N ALA A 298 12.52 -6.88 11.18
CA ALA A 298 13.69 -7.65 10.78
C ALA A 298 13.30 -9.02 10.19
N SER A 299 12.27 -9.68 10.74
CA SER A 299 11.76 -10.94 10.22
C SER A 299 11.12 -10.78 8.84
N ILE A 300 10.27 -9.76 8.66
CA ILE A 300 9.60 -9.48 7.39
C ILE A 300 10.61 -9.14 6.30
N GLU A 301 11.61 -8.31 6.60
CA GLU A 301 12.66 -7.91 5.66
C GLU A 301 13.49 -9.11 5.19
N GLU A 302 13.98 -9.93 6.13
CA GLU A 302 14.79 -11.11 5.78
C GLU A 302 13.99 -12.16 5.00
N LEU A 303 12.73 -12.38 5.37
CA LEU A 303 11.84 -13.27 4.61
C LEU A 303 11.57 -12.74 3.20
N SER A 304 11.31 -11.44 3.06
CA SER A 304 11.06 -10.81 1.75
C SER A 304 12.29 -10.91 0.85
N LYS A 305 13.48 -10.58 1.36
CA LYS A 305 14.76 -10.69 0.63
C LYS A 305 15.08 -12.13 0.21
N SER A 306 14.67 -13.12 0.99
CA SER A 306 14.91 -14.53 0.68
C SER A 306 14.23 -15.02 -0.61
N ILE A 307 13.16 -14.33 -1.06
CA ILE A 307 12.44 -14.63 -2.31
C ILE A 307 13.39 -14.66 -3.51
N GLY A 308 14.39 -13.77 -3.53
CA GLY A 308 15.38 -13.74 -4.60
C GLY A 308 16.27 -14.98 -4.67
N VAL A 309 16.61 -15.57 -3.52
CA VAL A 309 17.42 -16.80 -3.46
C VAL A 309 16.58 -18.03 -3.78
N PHE A 310 15.35 -18.12 -3.26
CA PHE A 310 14.41 -19.19 -3.65
C PHE A 310 14.14 -19.19 -5.16
N SER A 311 13.99 -18.00 -5.75
CA SER A 311 13.79 -17.84 -7.19
C SER A 311 15.01 -18.30 -8.00
N ALA A 312 16.23 -17.95 -7.58
CA ALA A 312 17.45 -18.39 -8.24
C ALA A 312 17.65 -19.92 -8.14
N THR A 313 17.48 -20.48 -6.94
CA THR A 313 17.68 -21.93 -6.68
C THR A 313 16.68 -22.84 -7.39
N LYS A 314 15.52 -22.30 -7.79
CA LYS A 314 14.56 -23.03 -8.64
C LYS A 314 15.11 -23.36 -10.02
N TYR A 315 15.96 -22.49 -10.59
CA TYR A 315 16.48 -22.62 -11.96
C TYR A 315 17.96 -23.01 -12.03
N PHE A 316 18.71 -22.75 -10.96
CA PHE A 316 20.14 -23.05 -10.87
C PHE A 316 20.40 -23.87 -9.60
N PRO A 317 20.96 -25.09 -9.71
CA PRO A 317 21.37 -25.84 -8.53
C PRO A 317 22.63 -25.19 -7.95
N LEU A 318 22.47 -24.43 -6.88
CA LEU A 318 23.56 -23.66 -6.25
C LEU A 318 24.23 -24.47 -5.15
N LYS A 319 25.56 -24.37 -5.06
CA LYS A 319 26.34 -24.81 -3.90
C LYS A 319 26.21 -23.81 -2.75
N TRP A 320 26.66 -24.18 -1.54
CA TRP A 320 26.54 -23.34 -0.35
C TRP A 320 27.16 -21.94 -0.50
N HIS A 321 28.34 -21.83 -1.15
CA HIS A 321 29.01 -20.55 -1.39
C HIS A 321 28.32 -19.73 -2.49
N GLU A 322 27.77 -20.39 -3.50
CA GLU A 322 26.97 -19.73 -4.54
C GLU A 322 25.63 -19.24 -3.96
N GLY A 323 25.03 -19.99 -3.04
CA GLY A 323 23.87 -19.58 -2.25
C GLY A 323 24.15 -18.37 -1.38
N LEU A 324 25.30 -18.35 -0.72
CA LEU A 324 25.76 -17.20 0.05
C LEU A 324 25.90 -15.96 -0.84
N LEU A 325 26.55 -16.08 -2.00
CA LEU A 325 26.68 -14.98 -2.96
C LEU A 325 25.34 -14.53 -3.54
N ALA A 326 24.41 -15.45 -3.81
CA ALA A 326 23.05 -15.12 -4.24
C ALA A 326 22.28 -14.39 -3.13
N GLY A 327 22.43 -14.80 -1.88
CA GLY A 327 21.89 -14.10 -0.71
C GLY A 327 22.44 -12.68 -0.58
N MET A 328 23.76 -12.53 -0.70
CA MET A 328 24.44 -11.21 -0.72
C MET A 328 23.93 -10.33 -1.86
N ALA A 329 23.74 -10.89 -3.06
CA ALA A 329 23.20 -10.16 -4.19
C ALA A 329 21.76 -9.69 -3.95
N SER A 330 20.91 -10.52 -3.32
CA SER A 330 19.56 -10.11 -2.91
C SER A 330 19.59 -9.02 -1.85
N GLY A 331 20.42 -9.18 -0.82
CA GLY A 331 20.63 -8.16 0.21
C GLY A 331 21.13 -6.83 -0.35
N LEU A 332 22.04 -6.87 -1.34
CA LEU A 332 22.51 -5.69 -2.06
C LEU A 332 21.38 -5.03 -2.86
N GLY A 333 20.58 -5.80 -3.60
CA GLY A 333 19.45 -5.28 -4.38
C GLY A 333 18.44 -4.56 -3.50
N PHE A 334 18.15 -5.11 -2.31
CA PHE A 334 17.32 -4.47 -1.30
C PHE A 334 17.97 -3.19 -0.78
N ALA A 335 19.20 -3.27 -0.24
CA ALA A 335 19.90 -2.13 0.32
C ALA A 335 20.03 -0.94 -0.65
N LEU A 336 20.25 -1.21 -1.94
CA LEU A 336 20.37 -0.16 -2.96
C LEU A 336 19.11 0.69 -3.07
N LEU A 337 17.94 0.07 -3.21
CA LEU A 337 16.69 0.81 -3.32
C LEU A 337 16.29 1.43 -1.99
N GLU A 338 16.53 0.74 -0.88
CA GLU A 338 16.28 1.28 0.45
C GLU A 338 17.08 2.59 0.66
N ASN A 339 18.36 2.57 0.31
CA ASN A 339 19.23 3.74 0.41
C ASN A 339 18.80 4.86 -0.53
N ILE A 340 18.30 4.56 -1.72
CA ILE A 340 17.72 5.57 -2.61
C ILE A 340 16.51 6.22 -1.94
N ILE A 341 15.58 5.44 -1.40
CA ILE A 341 14.37 5.94 -0.74
C ILE A 341 14.75 6.83 0.45
N PHE A 342 15.61 6.35 1.35
CA PHE A 342 16.05 7.10 2.52
C PHE A 342 16.89 8.33 2.18
N THR A 343 17.68 8.30 1.12
CA THR A 343 18.47 9.46 0.69
C THR A 343 17.56 10.52 0.08
N VAL A 344 16.58 10.14 -0.73
CA VAL A 344 15.56 11.08 -1.25
C VAL A 344 14.80 11.70 -0.08
N PHE A 345 14.43 10.90 0.93
CA PHE A 345 13.84 11.43 2.16
C PHE A 345 14.79 12.42 2.85
N ALA A 346 16.03 12.03 3.14
CA ALA A 346 17.00 12.89 3.82
C ALA A 346 17.30 14.20 3.06
N ILE A 347 17.35 14.19 1.73
CA ILE A 347 17.56 15.42 0.93
C ILE A 347 16.40 16.41 1.14
N ASN A 348 15.16 15.92 1.29
CA ASN A 348 14.00 16.81 1.45
C ASN A 348 13.85 17.30 2.90
N PHE A 349 14.09 16.45 3.90
CA PHE A 349 13.84 16.79 5.31
C PHE A 349 15.09 17.28 6.07
N PHE A 350 16.27 16.74 5.74
CA PHE A 350 17.52 16.94 6.48
C PHE A 350 18.70 17.13 5.50
N PRO A 351 18.67 18.16 4.63
CA PRO A 351 19.61 18.29 3.51
C PRO A 351 21.09 18.28 3.96
N ASP A 352 21.39 18.89 5.10
CA ASP A 352 22.75 18.95 5.68
C ASP A 352 23.28 17.58 6.09
N TYR A 353 22.38 16.62 6.37
CA TYR A 353 22.71 15.26 6.78
C TYR A 353 22.59 14.25 5.64
N ALA A 354 22.03 14.63 4.47
CA ALA A 354 21.71 13.70 3.39
C ALA A 354 22.92 12.88 2.91
N ILE A 355 24.09 13.52 2.71
CA ILE A 355 25.32 12.82 2.32
C ILE A 355 25.79 11.86 3.42
N ARG A 356 25.69 12.28 4.69
CA ARG A 356 26.06 11.44 5.82
C ARG A 356 25.14 10.23 5.94
N VAL A 357 23.83 10.42 5.77
CA VAL A 357 22.82 9.37 5.76
C VAL A 357 23.11 8.38 4.63
N LEU A 358 23.35 8.88 3.40
CA LEU A 358 23.68 8.02 2.26
C LEU A 358 24.92 7.16 2.55
N LEU A 359 26.02 7.75 3.04
CA LEU A 359 27.25 7.03 3.33
C LEU A 359 27.07 6.02 4.46
N MET A 360 26.55 6.46 5.61
CA MET A 360 26.35 5.59 6.77
C MET A 360 25.43 4.43 6.43
N ARG A 361 24.30 4.68 5.76
CA ARG A 361 23.38 3.61 5.38
C ARG A 361 23.94 2.67 4.33
N THR A 362 24.74 3.18 3.38
CA THR A 362 25.37 2.32 2.36
C THR A 362 26.31 1.29 2.98
N PHE A 363 27.13 1.70 3.95
CA PHE A 363 28.12 0.80 4.55
C PHE A 363 27.58 0.02 5.76
N LEU A 364 26.80 0.66 6.63
CA LEU A 364 26.28 0.02 7.85
C LEU A 364 25.05 -0.83 7.54
N SER A 365 23.90 -0.20 7.25
CA SER A 365 22.65 -0.93 6.97
C SER A 365 22.81 -1.81 5.72
N GLY A 366 23.39 -1.28 4.63
CA GLY A 366 23.65 -2.04 3.42
C GLY A 366 24.55 -3.25 3.65
N GLY A 367 25.61 -3.09 4.46
CA GLY A 367 26.47 -4.19 4.88
C GLY A 367 25.68 -5.27 5.65
N VAL A 368 24.80 -4.86 6.56
CA VAL A 368 23.95 -5.78 7.33
C VAL A 368 23.01 -6.55 6.41
N HIS A 369 22.28 -5.89 5.50
CA HIS A 369 21.39 -6.60 4.58
C HIS A 369 22.14 -7.61 3.68
N ILE A 370 23.36 -7.26 3.23
CA ILE A 370 24.20 -8.16 2.43
C ILE A 370 24.61 -9.38 3.24
N VAL A 371 25.08 -9.18 4.48
CA VAL A 371 25.58 -10.27 5.34
C VAL A 371 24.44 -11.15 5.84
N SER A 372 23.37 -10.58 6.38
CA SER A 372 22.24 -11.32 6.95
C SER A 372 21.59 -12.22 5.89
N THR A 373 21.30 -11.65 4.71
CA THR A 373 20.68 -12.40 3.61
C THR A 373 21.67 -13.37 2.96
N GLY A 374 22.98 -13.08 2.97
CA GLY A 374 24.03 -14.03 2.59
C GLY A 374 24.03 -15.30 3.44
N ILE A 375 23.93 -15.16 4.76
CA ILE A 375 23.80 -16.31 5.69
C ILE A 375 22.55 -17.12 5.37
N ILE A 376 21.41 -16.45 5.16
CA ILE A 376 20.15 -17.10 4.78
C ILE A 376 20.29 -17.85 3.45
N GLY A 377 20.97 -17.26 2.46
CA GLY A 377 21.19 -17.89 1.16
C GLY A 377 22.01 -19.19 1.25
N MET A 378 22.98 -19.26 2.17
CA MET A 378 23.68 -20.50 2.50
C MET A 378 22.72 -21.57 3.06
N GLY A 379 21.79 -21.19 3.94
CA GLY A 379 20.77 -22.09 4.49
C GLY A 379 19.74 -22.55 3.45
N ILE A 380 19.36 -21.69 2.50
CA ILE A 380 18.41 -22.03 1.44
C ILE A 380 18.97 -23.12 0.50
N THR A 381 20.25 -23.02 0.18
CA THR A 381 20.93 -24.02 -0.67
C THR A 381 21.20 -25.33 0.05
N ASN A 382 21.37 -25.30 1.38
CA ASN A 382 21.52 -26.49 2.21
C ASN A 382 20.36 -26.64 3.19
N ARG A 383 19.31 -27.37 2.78
CA ARG A 383 18.05 -27.51 3.54
C ARG A 383 18.20 -27.90 5.00
N ARG A 384 19.28 -28.59 5.38
CA ARG A 384 19.58 -28.95 6.78
C ARG A 384 19.79 -27.71 7.66
N TYR A 385 20.31 -26.63 7.10
CA TYR A 385 20.62 -25.38 7.80
C TYR A 385 19.64 -24.26 7.50
N LEU A 386 18.50 -24.55 6.85
CA LEU A 386 17.51 -23.54 6.48
C LEU A 386 17.03 -22.73 7.70
N ILE A 387 16.46 -23.41 8.70
CA ILE A 387 15.91 -22.76 9.90
C ILE A 387 17.01 -22.04 10.71
N PRO A 388 18.15 -22.68 11.04
CA PRO A 388 19.25 -22.00 11.73
C PRO A 388 19.75 -20.75 11.00
N ALA A 389 19.87 -20.80 9.67
CA ALA A 389 20.34 -19.67 8.89
C ALA A 389 19.37 -18.47 8.92
N PHE A 390 18.05 -18.73 8.89
CA PHE A 390 17.04 -17.69 9.08
C PHE A 390 17.12 -17.07 10.47
N ILE A 391 17.23 -17.88 11.53
CA ILE A 391 17.37 -17.37 12.90
C ILE A 391 18.60 -16.47 13.00
N VAL A 392 19.75 -16.91 12.48
CA VAL A 392 20.99 -16.14 12.53
C VAL A 392 20.89 -14.85 11.72
N GLY A 393 20.36 -14.91 10.48
CA GLY A 393 20.19 -13.73 9.64
C GLY A 393 19.28 -12.67 10.26
N ILE A 394 18.12 -13.09 10.80
CA ILE A 394 17.19 -12.20 11.50
C ILE A 394 17.84 -11.63 12.77
N THR A 395 18.59 -12.44 13.51
CA THR A 395 19.29 -11.99 14.73
C THR A 395 20.34 -10.93 14.40
N VAL A 396 21.16 -11.13 13.36
CA VAL A 396 22.17 -10.15 12.92
C VAL A 396 21.51 -8.81 12.60
N HIS A 397 20.40 -8.84 11.87
CA HIS A 397 19.65 -7.64 11.52
C HIS A 397 19.02 -6.99 12.76
N LEU A 398 18.35 -7.76 13.61
CA LEU A 398 17.76 -7.26 14.84
C LEU A 398 18.81 -6.61 15.75
N CYS A 399 19.98 -7.24 15.92
CA CYS A 399 21.08 -6.68 16.69
C CYS A 399 21.49 -5.31 16.13
N TYR A 400 21.66 -5.18 14.82
CA TYR A 400 21.93 -3.89 14.19
C TYR A 400 20.84 -2.85 14.52
N ASN A 401 19.56 -3.18 14.32
CA ASN A 401 18.46 -2.26 14.61
C ASN A 401 18.41 -1.83 16.07
N THR A 402 18.71 -2.75 17.01
CA THR A 402 18.77 -2.42 18.44
C THR A 402 19.96 -1.52 18.80
N ILE A 403 21.13 -1.72 18.19
CA ILE A 403 22.33 -0.89 18.42
C ILE A 403 22.08 0.54 17.91
N VAL A 404 21.49 0.67 16.72
CA VAL A 404 21.12 1.97 16.15
C VAL A 404 20.08 2.67 17.03
N LEU A 405 19.05 1.95 17.51
CA LEU A 405 18.04 2.52 18.40
C LEU A 405 18.65 3.06 19.72
N GLN A 406 19.68 2.41 20.25
CA GLN A 406 20.37 2.83 21.47
C GLN A 406 21.33 4.00 21.25
N GLY A 407 21.49 4.49 20.01
CA GLY A 407 22.38 5.61 19.68
C GLY A 407 23.87 5.27 19.78
N ALA A 408 24.22 3.97 19.73
CA ALA A 408 25.62 3.52 19.79
C ALA A 408 26.36 3.62 18.44
N LEU A 409 25.63 3.93 17.36
CA LEU A 409 26.09 4.19 15.99
C LEU A 409 25.34 5.41 15.46
#